data_AF-A0A2E3FFV1-F1
#
_entry.id   AF-A0A2E3FFV1-F1
#
_cell.length_a   1.000
_cell.length_b   1.000
_cell.length_c   1.000
_cell.angle_alpha   90.00
_cell.angle_beta   90.00
_cell.angle_gamma   90.00
#
_symmetry.space_group_name_H-M   'P 1'
#
loop_
_entity.id
_entity.type
_entity.pdbx_description
1 polymer ?
#
loop_
_entity_poly.entity_id
_entity_poly.type
_entity_poly.pdbx_seq_one_letter_code
_entity_poly.pdbx_strand_id
1 'polypeptide(L)'
;MGTLNKAYSEAQQAIATLKSLVRTVLELAPEGGLKNSEIGRSLGIYSGHIEHEGHISRTLLAMLEAEGVVQQDERTKQWTLRDNNVTG
;
A
#
# COMPACT_ATOMS: atom_id res chain seq x y z
N MET A 1 8.02 -29.56 -9.57
CA MET A 1 6.87 -28.69 -9.96
C MET A 1 6.03 -28.24 -8.77
N GLY A 2 5.70 -29.09 -7.78
CA GLY A 2 4.89 -28.69 -6.61
C GLY A 2 5.45 -27.56 -5.74
N THR A 3 6.77 -27.49 -5.54
CA THR A 3 7.42 -26.45 -4.71
C THR A 3 7.32 -25.05 -5.33
N LEU A 4 7.46 -24.93 -6.66
CA LEU A 4 7.33 -23.64 -7.36
C LEU A 4 5.89 -23.12 -7.34
N ASN A 5 4.91 -24.00 -7.51
CA ASN A 5 3.49 -23.63 -7.41
C ASN A 5 3.15 -23.14 -5.99
N LYS A 6 3.67 -23.80 -4.96
CA LYS A 6 3.50 -23.37 -3.57
C LYS A 6 4.11 -21.98 -3.33
N ALA A 7 5.36 -21.77 -3.75
CA ALA A 7 6.02 -20.48 -3.62
C ALA A 7 5.28 -19.35 -4.36
N TYR A 8 4.75 -19.65 -5.56
CA TYR A 8 3.90 -18.72 -6.31
C TYR A 8 2.63 -18.36 -5.52
N SER A 9 1.88 -19.34 -5.03
CA SER A 9 0.65 -19.09 -4.27
C SER A 9 0.91 -18.32 -2.98
N GLU A 10 2.00 -18.64 -2.27
CA GLU A 10 2.41 -17.93 -1.06
C GLU A 10 2.77 -16.46 -1.37
N ALA A 11 3.48 -16.20 -2.47
CA ALA A 11 3.79 -14.85 -2.90
C ALA A 11 2.53 -14.05 -3.26
N GLN A 12 1.58 -14.65 -3.98
CA GLN A 12 0.30 -14.02 -4.33
C GLN A 12 -0.53 -13.71 -3.07
N GLN A 13 -0.56 -14.62 -2.10
CA GLN A 13 -1.25 -14.39 -0.84
C GLN A 13 -0.59 -13.26 -0.04
N ALA A 14 0.74 -13.26 0.06
CA ALA A 14 1.48 -12.25 0.79
C ALA A 14 1.24 -10.84 0.21
N ILE A 15 1.26 -10.69 -1.12
CA ILE A 15 1.00 -9.39 -1.76
C ILE A 15 -0.45 -8.94 -1.55
N ALA A 16 -1.43 -9.85 -1.64
CA ALA A 16 -2.84 -9.54 -1.39
C ALA A 16 -3.07 -9.10 0.08
N THR A 17 -2.44 -9.80 1.02
CA THR A 17 -2.49 -9.44 2.45
C THR A 17 -1.88 -8.07 2.70
N LEU A 18 -0.69 -7.78 2.14
CA LEU A 18 -0.06 -6.46 2.28
C LEU A 18 -0.93 -5.34 1.72
N LYS A 19 -1.53 -5.53 0.54
CA LYS A 19 -2.47 -4.58 -0.07
C LYS A 19 -3.68 -4.30 0.83
N SER A 20 -4.28 -5.35 1.37
CA SER A 20 -5.41 -5.24 2.29
C SER A 20 -5.05 -4.43 3.55
N LEU A 21 -3.89 -4.70 4.14
CA LEU A 21 -3.42 -3.97 5.33
C LEU A 21 -3.16 -2.49 5.06
N VAL A 22 -2.62 -2.15 3.88
CA VAL A 22 -2.46 -0.74 3.46
C VAL A 22 -3.82 -0.05 3.37
N ARG A 23 -4.81 -0.71 2.76
CA ARG A 23 -6.17 -0.18 2.68
C ARG A 23 -6.74 0.08 4.08
N THR A 24 -6.60 -0.86 5.01
CA THR A 24 -7.06 -0.68 6.40
C THR A 24 -6.36 0.49 7.10
N VAL A 25 -5.06 0.67 6.89
CA VAL A 25 -4.33 1.83 7.45
C VAL A 25 -4.87 3.15 6.88
N LEU A 26 -5.21 3.18 5.59
CA LEU A 26 -5.79 4.37 4.96
C LEU A 26 -7.26 4.61 5.34
N GLU A 27 -8.03 3.57 5.66
CA GLU A 27 -9.38 3.71 6.24
C GLU A 27 -9.35 4.38 7.61
N LEU A 28 -8.27 4.17 8.37
CA LEU A 28 -8.07 4.74 9.70
C LEU A 28 -7.27 6.05 9.67
N ALA A 29 -6.89 6.53 8.48
CA ALA A 29 -6.13 7.75 8.32
C ALA A 29 -7.00 9.00 8.57
N PRO A 30 -6.40 10.13 9.01
CA PRO A 30 -7.09 11.41 9.02
C PRO A 30 -7.53 11.82 7.60
N GLU A 31 -8.46 12.78 7.47
CA GLU A 31 -9.06 13.20 6.18
C GLU A 31 -8.06 13.57 5.07
N GLY A 32 -6.80 13.90 5.41
CA GLY A 32 -5.72 14.17 4.46
C GLY A 32 -4.92 12.94 3.98
N GLY A 33 -5.22 11.74 4.45
CA GLY A 33 -4.46 10.54 4.12
C GLY A 33 -3.07 10.50 4.76
N LEU A 34 -2.21 9.63 4.25
CA LEU A 34 -0.88 9.35 4.80
C LEU A 34 0.21 9.30 3.72
N LYS A 35 1.43 9.73 4.05
CA LYS A 35 2.62 9.55 3.22
C LYS A 35 3.13 8.11 3.31
N ASN A 36 3.97 7.70 2.35
CA ASN A 36 4.59 6.37 2.34
C ASN A 36 5.29 5.99 3.66
N SER A 37 5.94 6.96 4.31
CA SER A 37 6.65 6.77 5.58
C SER A 37 5.72 6.54 6.77
N GLU A 38 4.54 7.15 6.73
CA GLU A 38 3.52 7.01 7.78
C GLU A 38 2.81 5.67 7.62
N ILE A 39 2.48 5.28 6.39
CA ILE A 39 1.91 3.95 6.10
C ILE A 39 2.89 2.85 6.51
N GLY A 40 4.16 2.96 6.13
CA GLY A 40 5.17 1.95 6.48
C GLY A 40 5.40 1.85 7.99
N ARG A 41 5.48 2.97 8.72
CA ARG A 41 5.54 2.97 10.19
C ARG A 41 4.32 2.33 10.83
N SER A 42 3.11 2.65 10.37
CA SER A 42 1.87 2.06 10.91
C SER A 42 1.83 0.54 10.73
N LEU A 43 2.46 0.01 9.67
CA LEU A 43 2.57 -1.42 9.42
C LEU A 43 3.81 -2.08 10.05
N GLY A 44 4.68 -1.32 10.72
CA GLY A 44 5.96 -1.82 11.22
C GLY A 44 6.93 -2.24 10.12
N ILE A 45 6.76 -1.73 8.90
CA ILE A 45 7.61 -2.02 7.74
C ILE A 45 8.72 -0.98 7.67
N TYR A 46 9.91 -1.38 8.13
CA TYR A 46 11.12 -0.57 8.09
C TYR A 46 11.96 -0.95 6.87
N SER A 47 11.50 -0.59 5.68
CA SER A 47 12.27 -0.78 4.45
C SER A 47 12.98 0.52 4.08
N GLY A 48 14.33 0.52 4.08
CA GLY A 48 15.15 1.66 3.62
C GLY A 48 16.64 1.53 4.00
N HIS A 49 17.55 1.82 3.07
CA HIS A 49 18.95 2.10 3.38
C HIS A 49 18.99 3.42 4.15
N ILE A 50 19.53 3.43 5.39
CA ILE A 50 20.07 4.49 6.29
C ILE A 50 19.46 5.93 6.26
N GLU A 51 18.88 6.41 5.16
CA GLU A 51 18.23 7.72 5.02
C GLU A 51 16.69 7.70 4.87
N HIS A 52 16.05 6.52 4.71
CA HIS A 52 14.59 6.43 4.50
C HIS A 52 13.92 5.28 5.26
N GLU A 53 14.17 5.16 6.56
CA GLU A 53 13.53 4.15 7.40
C GLU A 53 12.01 4.34 7.49
N GLY A 54 11.27 3.23 7.42
CA GLY A 54 9.81 3.21 7.63
C GLY A 54 8.97 3.49 6.38
N HIS A 55 9.54 3.47 5.18
CA HIS A 55 8.77 3.65 3.95
C HIS A 55 8.17 2.33 3.48
N ILE A 56 6.88 2.33 3.18
CA ILE A 56 6.31 1.26 2.36
C ILE A 56 6.79 1.40 0.90
N SER A 57 6.96 0.25 0.23
CA SER A 57 7.35 0.20 -1.18
C SER A 57 6.42 1.03 -2.06
N ARG A 58 6.99 1.92 -2.88
CA ARG A 58 6.25 2.70 -3.88
C ARG A 58 5.53 1.80 -4.88
N THR A 59 6.13 0.66 -5.23
CA THR A 59 5.53 -0.31 -6.15
C THR A 59 4.22 -0.86 -5.60
N LEU A 60 4.14 -1.14 -4.29
CA LEU A 60 2.93 -1.66 -3.67
C LEU A 60 1.77 -0.63 -3.75
N LEU A 61 2.07 0.64 -3.51
CA LEU A 61 1.08 1.72 -3.62
C LEU A 61 0.65 1.97 -5.07
N ALA A 62 1.60 1.93 -6.02
CA ALA A 62 1.30 2.03 -7.45
C ALA A 62 0.41 0.88 -7.94
N MET A 63 0.59 -0.34 -7.41
CA MET A 63 -0.32 -1.46 -7.70
C MET A 63 -1.75 -1.18 -7.22
N LEU A 64 -1.90 -0.69 -5.99
CA LEU A 64 -3.21 -0.33 -5.43
C LEU A 64 -3.88 0.81 -6.21
N GLU A 65 -3.10 1.77 -6.70
CA GLU A 65 -3.58 2.88 -7.52
C GLU A 65 -4.04 2.41 -8.90
N ALA A 66 -3.26 1.53 -9.55
CA ALA A 66 -3.64 0.90 -10.81
C ALA A 66 -4.90 0.02 -10.66
N GLU A 67 -5.11 -0.57 -9.48
CA GLU A 67 -6.33 -1.30 -9.11
C GLU A 67 -7.50 -0.38 -8.74
N GLY A 68 -7.30 0.95 -8.73
CA GLY A 68 -8.32 1.93 -8.42
C GLY A 68 -8.70 2.02 -6.93
N VAL A 69 -7.90 1.43 -6.03
CA VAL A 69 -8.19 1.38 -4.59
C VAL A 69 -7.76 2.68 -3.90
N VAL A 70 -6.65 3.25 -4.33
CA VAL A 70 -6.04 4.45 -3.73
C VAL A 70 -5.72 5.49 -4.80
N GLN A 71 -5.40 6.70 -4.36
CA GLN A 71 -4.86 7.77 -5.21
C GLN A 71 -3.82 8.58 -4.44
N GLN A 72 -2.81 9.09 -5.15
CA GLN A 72 -1.83 10.01 -4.56
C GLN A 72 -2.12 11.47 -4.92
N ASP A 73 -2.07 12.35 -3.94
CA ASP A 73 -1.98 13.80 -4.18
C ASP A 73 -0.54 14.14 -4.59
N GLU A 74 -0.34 14.65 -5.80
CA GLU A 74 1.00 14.96 -6.33
C GLU A 74 1.72 16.10 -5.58
N ARG A 75 0.98 16.98 -4.90
CA ARG A 75 1.54 18.12 -4.16
C ARG A 75 1.93 17.72 -2.74
N THR A 76 1.06 17.01 -2.03
CA THR A 76 1.30 16.61 -0.62
C THR A 76 2.01 15.27 -0.49
N LYS A 77 1.99 14.46 -1.56
CA LYS A 77 2.47 13.07 -1.61
C LYS A 77 1.71 12.12 -0.68
N GLN A 78 0.54 12.54 -0.21
CA GLN A 78 -0.34 11.72 0.61
C GLN A 78 -1.16 10.77 -0.25
N TRP A 79 -1.43 9.60 0.31
CA TRP A 79 -2.30 8.59 -0.26
C TRP A 79 -3.61 8.58 0.50
N THR A 80 -4.71 8.55 -0.24
CA THR A 80 -6.06 8.36 0.29
C THR A 80 -6.72 7.19 -0.42
N LEU A 81 -7.79 6.67 0.19
CA LEU A 81 -8.68 5.77 -0.53
C LEU A 81 -9.34 6.55 -1.67
N ARG A 82 -9.55 5.89 -2.80
CA ARG A 82 -10.37 6.45 -3.87
C ARG A 82 -11.83 6.35 -3.45
N ASP A 83 -12.57 7.44 -3.56
CA ASP A 83 -14.01 7.42 -3.32
C ASP A 83 -14.70 6.59 -4.41
N ASN A 84 -15.42 5.54 -4.03
CA ASN A 84 -16.19 4.70 -4.95
C ASN A 84 -17.50 5.38 -5.45
N ASN A 85 -17.65 6.69 -5.26
CA ASN A 85 -18.83 7.46 -5.67
C ASN A 85 -18.78 7.91 -7.14
N VAL A 86 -18.27 7.07 -8.04
CA VAL A 86 -18.45 7.24 -9.48
C VAL A 86 -19.22 6.04 -10.01
N THR A 87 -20.55 6.12 -9.86
CA THR A 87 -21.46 5.43 -10.77
C THR A 87 -21.44 6.21 -12.09
N GLY A 88 -21.00 5.56 -13.15
CA GLY A 88 -21.05 6.06 -14.53
C GLY A 88 -21.06 4.88 -15.48
#